data_AF-A0A645HSA1-F1
#
_entry.id   AF-A0A645HSA1-F1
#
_cell.length_a   1.000
_cell.length_b   1.000
_cell.length_c   1.000
_cell.angle_alpha   90.00
_cell.angle_beta   90.00
_cell.angle_gamma   90.00
#
_symmetry.space_group_name_H-M   'P 1'
#
loop_
_entity.id
_entity.type
_entity.pdbx_description
1 polymer ?
#
loop_
_entity_poly.entity_id
_entity_poly.type
_entity_poly.pdbx_seq_one_letter_code
_entity_poly.pdbx_strand_id
1 'polypeptide(L)'
;MDLDIGLKYQAINQGKVDVMDIFTTDGQLSASDVVVLKDDKEFFSTAMGAMVVRNEIINKYPQLKDVFSEMDGILTDSDMANMNYMVETEGQDAETVAHEYLVKAGLLN
;
A
#
# COMPACT_ATOMS: atom_id res chain seq x y z
N MET A 1 21.58 10.80 9.46
CA MET A 1 21.59 9.33 9.53
C MET A 1 20.13 8.95 9.48
N ASP A 2 19.68 8.35 8.38
CA ASP A 2 18.29 7.94 8.26
C ASP A 2 18.06 6.73 9.16
N LEU A 3 16.97 6.74 9.93
CA LEU A 3 16.57 5.59 10.74
C LEU A 3 15.86 4.60 9.81
N ASP A 4 16.08 3.31 10.02
CA ASP A 4 15.19 2.33 9.42
C ASP A 4 13.75 2.62 9.85
N ILE A 5 12.79 2.42 8.93
CA ILE A 5 11.40 2.82 9.15
C ILE A 5 10.80 2.17 10.39
N GLY A 6 11.15 0.91 10.70
CA GLY A 6 10.69 0.26 11.92
C GLY A 6 11.25 0.89 13.20
N LEU A 7 12.46 1.45 13.14
CA LEU A 7 13.04 2.18 14.27
C LEU A 7 12.39 3.56 14.47
N LYS A 8 11.83 4.16 13.41
CA LYS A 8 11.08 5.43 13.50
C LYS A 8 9.80 5.26 14.32
N TYR A 9 8.99 4.23 14.03
CA TYR A 9 7.79 3.92 14.81
C TYR A 9 8.10 3.61 16.28
N GLN A 10 9.18 2.88 16.55
CA GLN A 10 9.61 2.64 17.93
C GLN A 10 10.01 3.95 18.63
N ALA A 11 10.73 4.84 17.95
CA ALA A 11 11.20 6.10 18.52
C ALA A 11 10.04 7.04 18.88
N ILE A 12 9.04 7.19 18.01
CA ILE A 12 7.87 8.05 18.26
C ILE A 12 7.01 7.48 19.40
N ASN A 13 6.79 6.16 19.42
CA ASN A 13 6.04 5.49 20.50
C ASN A 13 6.76 5.58 21.86
N GLN A 14 8.09 5.68 21.86
CA GLN A 14 8.90 5.89 23.07
C GLN A 14 9.05 7.37 23.46
N GLY A 15 8.45 8.30 22.71
CA GLY A 15 8.58 9.74 22.93
C GLY A 15 10.01 10.27 22.73
N LYS A 16 10.84 9.56 21.95
CA LYS A 16 12.21 9.99 21.63
C LYS A 16 12.25 11.01 20.50
N VAL A 17 11.20 11.05 19.68
CA VAL A 17 10.96 12.01 18.60
C VAL A 17 9.49 12.39 18.61
N ASP A 18 9.18 13.61 18.16
CA ASP A 18 7.80 14.11 18.06
C ASP A 18 7.19 13.94 16.66
N VAL A 19 8.05 13.82 15.64
CA VAL A 19 7.66 13.73 14.21
C VAL A 19 8.60 12.78 13.48
N MET A 20 8.06 12.06 12.50
CA MET A 20 8.81 11.21 11.57
C MET A 20 8.23 11.30 10.16
N ASP A 21 9.05 11.03 9.16
CA ASP A 21 8.61 10.75 7.79
C ASP A 21 8.12 9.30 7.67
N ILE A 22 7.09 9.09 6.84
CA ILE A 22 6.39 7.80 6.67
C ILE A 22 6.02 7.60 5.20
N PHE A 23 5.71 6.36 4.83
CA PHE A 23 4.95 6.04 3.62
C PHE A 23 3.49 5.78 4.00
N THR A 24 2.54 6.29 3.22
CA THR A 24 1.10 6.16 3.55
C THR A 24 0.57 4.72 3.46
N THR A 25 1.33 3.83 2.82
CA THR A 25 1.03 2.39 2.68
C THR A 25 1.89 1.51 3.58
N ASP A 26 2.67 2.06 4.52
CA ASP A 26 3.50 1.26 5.42
C ASP A 26 2.62 0.39 6.35
N GLY A 27 2.98 -0.88 6.51
CA GLY A 27 2.26 -1.80 7.39
C GLY A 27 2.18 -1.30 8.83
N GLN A 28 3.27 -0.78 9.39
CA GLN A 28 3.28 -0.32 10.78
C GLN A 28 2.40 0.91 11.01
N LEU A 29 2.10 1.67 9.94
CA LEU A 29 1.19 2.82 10.03
C LEU A 29 -0.21 2.39 10.46
N SER A 30 -0.70 1.24 9.99
CA SER A 30 -2.06 0.75 10.27
C SER A 30 -2.30 0.41 11.74
N ALA A 31 -1.24 0.11 12.50
CA ALA A 31 -1.28 -0.24 13.91
C ALA A 31 -0.68 0.86 14.83
N SER A 32 -0.29 2.01 14.28
CA SER A 32 0.37 3.09 15.02
C SER A 32 -0.61 4.14 15.56
N ASP A 33 -0.30 4.75 16.70
CA ASP A 33 -1.06 5.85 17.30
C ASP A 33 -0.48 7.20 16.86
N VAL A 34 -0.46 7.44 15.55
CA VAL A 34 0.05 8.68 14.95
C VAL A 34 -1.00 9.31 14.04
N VAL A 35 -0.86 10.61 13.79
CA VAL A 35 -1.71 11.34 12.85
C VAL A 35 -0.89 11.69 11.60
N VAL A 36 -1.36 11.26 10.43
CA VAL A 36 -0.75 11.62 9.15
C VAL A 36 -1.10 13.07 8.81
N LEU A 37 -0.08 13.90 8.59
CA LEU A 37 -0.26 15.29 8.17
C LEU A 37 -0.40 15.37 6.65
N LYS A 38 -1.28 16.27 6.19
CA LYS A 38 -1.45 16.54 4.76
C LYS A 38 -0.24 17.32 4.22
N ASP A 39 0.33 16.85 3.12
CA ASP A 39 1.27 17.65 2.31
C ASP A 39 0.49 18.68 1.48
N ASP A 40 0.23 19.83 2.08
CA ASP A 40 -0.61 20.90 1.51
C ASP A 40 0.08 21.72 0.42
N LYS A 41 1.40 21.60 0.30
CA LYS A 41 2.24 22.32 -0.68
C LYS A 41 2.81 21.42 -1.76
N GLU A 42 2.39 20.15 -1.80
CA GLU A 42 2.81 19.17 -2.80
C GLU A 42 4.34 19.08 -2.89
N PHE A 43 5.01 19.10 -1.73
CA PHE A 43 6.46 18.97 -1.69
C PHE A 43 6.91 17.58 -2.15
N PHE A 44 6.15 16.54 -1.81
CA PHE A 44 6.38 15.18 -2.24
C PHE A 44 5.68 14.89 -3.56
N SER A 45 6.38 14.17 -4.45
CA SER A 45 5.75 13.60 -5.63
C SER A 45 4.78 12.49 -5.24
N THR A 46 3.56 12.51 -5.79
CA THR A 46 2.60 11.42 -5.60
C THR A 46 3.13 10.12 -6.22
N ALA A 47 3.20 9.05 -5.43
CA ALA A 47 3.59 7.73 -5.87
C ALA A 47 2.36 6.81 -5.94
N MET A 48 1.58 6.91 -7.02
CA MET A 48 0.45 6.01 -7.24
C MET A 48 0.93 4.68 -7.82
N GLY A 49 0.46 3.57 -7.25
CA GLY A 49 0.59 2.26 -7.87
C GLY A 49 -0.21 2.21 -9.18
N ALA A 50 0.41 1.75 -10.25
CA ALA A 50 -0.24 1.63 -11.55
C ALA A 50 0.14 0.33 -12.23
N MET A 51 -0.82 -0.28 -12.93
CA MET A 51 -0.56 -1.43 -13.76
C MET A 51 0.00 -0.98 -15.12
N VAL A 52 1.13 -1.57 -15.52
CA VAL A 52 1.75 -1.28 -16.82
C VAL A 52 1.83 -2.57 -17.62
N VAL A 53 1.16 -2.59 -18.77
CA VAL A 53 1.10 -3.76 -19.65
C VAL A 53 1.62 -3.40 -21.05
N ARG A 54 2.38 -4.30 -21.66
CA ARG A 54 2.87 -4.13 -23.03
C ARG A 54 1.72 -4.09 -24.03
N ASN A 55 1.75 -3.14 -24.96
CA ASN A 55 0.76 -3.01 -26.03
C ASN A 55 0.60 -4.29 -26.87
N GLU A 56 1.69 -5.02 -27.12
CA GLU A 56 1.64 -6.29 -27.86
C GLU A 56 0.72 -7.33 -27.18
N ILE A 57 0.76 -7.39 -25.84
CA ILE A 57 -0.08 -8.31 -25.06
C ILE A 57 -1.55 -7.88 -25.14
N ILE A 58 -1.82 -6.59 -24.99
CA ILE A 58 -3.18 -6.03 -25.10
C ILE A 58 -3.75 -6.21 -26.51
N ASN A 59 -2.93 -6.09 -27.55
CA ASN A 59 -3.37 -6.31 -28.93
C ASN A 59 -3.66 -7.78 -29.21
N LYS A 60 -2.89 -8.70 -28.61
CA LYS A 60 -3.10 -10.15 -28.74
C LYS A 60 -4.30 -10.64 -27.92
N TYR A 61 -4.54 -10.03 -26.76
CA TYR A 61 -5.60 -10.41 -25.82
C TYR A 61 -6.41 -9.17 -25.39
N PRO A 62 -7.25 -8.63 -26.29
CA PRO A 62 -7.99 -7.39 -26.02
C PRO A 62 -8.93 -7.48 -24.82
N GLN A 63 -9.40 -8.68 -24.46
CA GLN A 63 -10.26 -8.92 -23.29
C GLN A 63 -9.57 -8.59 -21.95
N LEU A 64 -8.23 -8.55 -21.92
CA LEU A 64 -7.50 -8.16 -20.72
C LEU A 64 -7.77 -6.71 -20.31
N LYS A 65 -8.20 -5.84 -21.26
CA LYS A 65 -8.57 -4.46 -20.93
C LYS A 65 -9.71 -4.41 -19.92
N ASP A 66 -10.74 -5.21 -20.14
CA ASP A 66 -11.92 -5.24 -19.28
C ASP A 66 -11.52 -5.79 -17.90
N VAL A 67 -10.76 -6.90 -17.86
CA VAL A 67 -10.25 -7.49 -16.61
C VAL A 67 -9.40 -6.50 -15.81
N PHE A 68 -8.46 -5.79 -16.45
CA PHE A 68 -7.61 -4.84 -15.73
C PHE A 68 -8.37 -3.60 -15.28
N SER A 69 -9.42 -3.18 -16.01
CA SER A 69 -10.26 -2.06 -15.59
C SER A 69 -11.05 -2.35 -14.31
N GLU A 70 -11.33 -3.62 -14.01
CA GLU A 70 -11.96 -4.01 -12.74
C GLU A 70 -11.03 -3.79 -11.54
N MET A 71 -9.72 -3.65 -11.77
CA MET A 71 -8.74 -3.36 -10.72
C MET A 71 -8.57 -1.85 -10.45
N ASP A 72 -9.19 -0.99 -11.26
CA ASP A 72 -9.05 0.46 -11.09
C ASP A 72 -9.77 0.95 -9.84
N GLY A 73 -9.03 1.65 -8.97
CA GLY A 73 -9.59 2.30 -7.77
C GLY A 73 -10.01 1.34 -6.66
N ILE A 74 -9.66 0.05 -6.74
CA ILE A 74 -10.04 -0.93 -5.72
C ILE A 74 -9.18 -0.84 -4.45
N LEU A 75 -8.06 -0.11 -4.48
CA LEU A 75 -7.10 0.01 -3.37
C LEU A 75 -7.05 1.44 -2.86
N THR A 76 -7.30 1.63 -1.56
CA THR A 76 -6.93 2.85 -0.84
C THR A 76 -5.55 2.69 -0.17
N ASP A 77 -4.92 3.80 0.23
CA ASP A 77 -3.68 3.76 1.03
C ASP A 77 -3.85 2.91 2.29
N SER A 78 -5.02 3.00 2.95
CA SER A 78 -5.32 2.22 4.14
C SER A 78 -5.48 0.73 3.85
N ASP A 79 -6.07 0.36 2.71
CA ASP A 79 -6.16 -1.04 2.31
C ASP A 79 -4.76 -1.62 2.08
N MET A 80 -3.90 -0.89 1.38
CA MET A 80 -2.51 -1.30 1.15
C MET A 80 -1.68 -1.36 2.43
N ALA A 81 -1.82 -0.40 3.34
CA ALA A 81 -1.18 -0.44 4.64
C ALA A 81 -1.60 -1.70 5.44
N ASN A 82 -2.89 -2.05 5.44
CA ASN A 82 -3.37 -3.26 6.08
C ASN A 82 -2.79 -4.53 5.44
N MET A 83 -2.74 -4.58 4.10
CA MET A 83 -2.14 -5.71 3.38
C MET A 83 -0.64 -5.87 3.67
N ASN A 84 0.10 -4.76 3.68
CA ASN A 84 1.52 -4.78 4.02
C ASN A 84 1.75 -5.18 5.48
N TYR A 85 0.88 -4.78 6.42
CA TYR A 85 0.97 -5.23 7.81
C TYR A 85 0.86 -6.75 7.95
N MET A 86 -0.11 -7.36 7.27
CA MET A 86 -0.29 -8.82 7.30
C MET A 86 0.95 -9.56 6.77
N VAL A 87 1.60 -9.05 5.73
CA VAL A 87 2.80 -9.67 5.17
C VAL A 87 4.03 -9.42 6.05
N GLU A 88 4.32 -8.16 6.35
CA GLU A 88 5.58 -7.74 6.98
C GLU A 88 5.62 -7.99 8.48
N THR A 89 4.49 -7.83 9.17
CA THR A 89 4.40 -7.94 10.63
C THR A 89 3.81 -9.27 11.07
N GLU A 90 2.73 -9.74 10.43
CA GLU A 90 2.12 -11.03 10.79
C GLU A 90 2.77 -12.22 10.07
N GLY A 91 3.63 -11.98 9.08
CA GLY A 91 4.34 -13.03 8.35
C GLY A 91 3.45 -13.87 7.45
N GLN A 92 2.30 -13.34 7.03
CA GLN A 92 1.43 -13.99 6.07
C GLN A 92 2.06 -13.99 4.67
N ASP A 93 1.67 -14.98 3.87
CA ASP A 93 2.11 -15.04 2.48
C ASP A 93 1.37 -14.00 1.62
N ALA A 94 2.12 -13.28 0.78
CA ALA A 94 1.57 -12.20 -0.03
C ALA A 94 0.54 -12.68 -1.07
N GLU A 95 0.67 -13.91 -1.59
CA GLU A 95 -0.32 -14.50 -2.50
C GLU A 95 -1.65 -14.71 -1.77
N THR A 96 -1.59 -15.21 -0.54
CA THR A 96 -2.78 -15.41 0.30
C THR A 96 -3.49 -14.10 0.59
N VAL A 97 -2.73 -13.08 1.04
CA VAL A 97 -3.26 -11.74 1.33
C VAL A 97 -3.89 -11.11 0.09
N ALA A 98 -3.24 -11.19 -1.07
CA ALA A 98 -3.77 -10.66 -2.32
C ALA A 98 -5.05 -11.39 -2.76
N HIS A 99 -5.06 -12.73 -2.64
CA HIS A 99 -6.23 -13.54 -2.99
C HIS A 99 -7.44 -13.18 -2.11
N GLU A 100 -7.25 -13.13 -0.79
CA GLU A 100 -8.31 -12.75 0.15
C GLU A 100 -8.84 -11.34 -0.11
N TYR A 101 -7.96 -10.40 -0.47
CA TYR A 101 -8.37 -9.05 -0.85
C TYR A 101 -9.27 -9.06 -2.08
N LEU A 102 -8.87 -9.77 -3.13
CA LEU A 102 -9.63 -9.86 -4.37
C LEU A 102 -10.97 -10.59 -4.18
N VAL A 103 -11.04 -11.62 -3.32
CA VAL A 103 -12.30 -12.26 -2.94
C VAL A 103 -13.21 -11.29 -2.18
N LYS A 104 -12.66 -10.54 -1.23
CA LYS A 104 -13.40 -9.51 -0.48
C LYS A 104 -13.92 -8.38 -1.39
N ALA A 105 -13.14 -8.01 -2.41
CA ALA A 105 -13.51 -7.03 -3.42
C ALA A 105 -14.53 -7.57 -4.45
N GLY A 106 -14.84 -8.87 -4.42
CA GLY A 106 -15.77 -9.52 -5.35
C GLY A 106 -15.18 -9.76 -6.75
N LEU A 107 -13.85 -9.73 -6.88
CA LEU A 107 -13.12 -9.92 -8.13
C LEU A 107 -12.65 -11.37 -8.34
N LEU A 108 -12.62 -12.17 -7.27
CA LEU A 108 -12.31 -13.60 -7.30
C LEU A 108 -13.34 -14.38 -6.48
N ASN A 109 -13.47 -15.67 -6.77
CA ASN A 109 -14.35 -16.63 -6.07
C ASN A 109 -13.54 -17.71 -5.36
#